data_AF-A0AAX4IGF0-F1
#
_entry.id   AF-A0AAX4IGF0-F1
#
_cell.length_a   1.000
_cell.length_b   1.000
_cell.length_c   1.000
_cell.angle_alpha   90.00
_cell.angle_beta   90.00
_cell.angle_gamma   90.00
#
_symmetry.space_group_name_H-M   'P 1'
#
loop_
_entity.id
_entity.type
_entity.pdbx_description
1 polymer ?
#
loop_
_entity_poly.entity_id
_entity_poly.type
_entity_poly.pdbx_seq_one_letter_code
_entity_poly.pdbx_strand_id
1 'polypeptide(L)'
;MDEEQDNEDLAIENLKKHIDKLPPDAYAILISPDGSLYPLSCNPEDDETTSVYYPPLEKLEPPEGIQTITRSDLEEIDRISSNVDLVSYQAHPDAGGGKKVVFKYYFLHPNIVPFDRLVLDELNGHVVGSTSVYIPGSTIEYNRSRVFKLEWLKQLTRVVDDLNLKHGIMHQDIAPRNLLVDPSTDNILVFDFSYSGRIGGIGHISKRDDVKGVIFITYEIITLDKHFREVPYDQQDPTEIQALAAWHKHPDVHLDHHVSEYRSVLNHWVKGRP
;
A
#
# COMPACT_ATOMS: atom_id res chain seq x y z
N MET A 1 -20.44 24.35 -17.61
CA MET A 1 -20.97 24.74 -16.29
C MET A 1 -21.26 23.41 -15.67
N ASP A 2 -20.22 22.88 -15.05
CA ASP A 2 -20.03 21.45 -14.86
C ASP A 2 -20.56 21.17 -13.47
N GLU A 3 -21.86 20.90 -13.39
CA GLU A 3 -22.49 20.47 -12.16
C GLU A 3 -22.11 18.99 -11.98
N GLU A 4 -21.13 18.74 -11.11
CA GLU A 4 -20.92 17.42 -10.53
C GLU A 4 -22.25 16.94 -9.94
N GLN A 5 -22.68 15.73 -10.29
CA GLN A 5 -23.89 15.15 -9.74
C GLN A 5 -23.62 14.73 -8.29
N ASP A 6 -23.96 15.59 -7.33
CA ASP A 6 -23.78 15.37 -5.88
C ASP A 6 -24.57 14.17 -5.29
N ASN A 7 -25.38 13.49 -6.10
CA ASN A 7 -26.16 12.32 -5.70
C ASN A 7 -25.51 11.02 -6.22
N GLU A 8 -24.78 10.36 -5.32
CA GLU A 8 -24.04 9.11 -5.57
C GLU A 8 -24.92 7.98 -6.11
N ASP A 9 -26.13 7.80 -5.56
CA ASP A 9 -27.06 6.74 -5.99
C ASP A 9 -27.50 6.95 -7.45
N LEU A 10 -27.79 8.20 -7.82
CA LEU A 10 -28.21 8.55 -9.18
C LEU A 10 -27.04 8.42 -10.18
N ALA A 11 -25.81 8.75 -9.75
CA ALA A 11 -24.61 8.53 -10.54
C ALA A 11 -24.38 7.03 -10.80
N ILE A 12 -24.52 6.19 -9.78
CA ILE A 12 -24.40 4.73 -9.88
C ILE A 12 -25.47 4.15 -10.83
N GLU A 13 -26.73 4.58 -10.70
CA GLU A 13 -27.80 4.12 -11.59
C GLU A 13 -27.56 4.48 -13.06
N ASN A 14 -27.03 5.67 -13.32
CA ASN A 14 -26.69 6.06 -14.68
C ASN A 14 -25.47 5.32 -15.22
N LEU A 15 -24.43 5.08 -14.40
CA LEU A 15 -23.27 4.30 -14.76
C LEU A 15 -23.65 2.86 -15.16
N LYS A 16 -24.51 2.21 -14.38
CA LYS A 16 -25.00 0.84 -14.67
C LYS A 16 -25.58 0.68 -16.08
N LYS A 17 -26.16 1.74 -16.67
CA LYS A 17 -26.73 1.69 -18.04
C LYS A 17 -25.68 1.58 -19.14
N HIS A 18 -24.43 1.89 -18.82
CA HIS A 18 -23.35 2.03 -19.78
C HIS A 18 -22.10 1.20 -19.48
N ILE A 19 -21.95 0.68 -18.25
CA ILE A 19 -20.76 -0.05 -17.77
C ILE A 19 -20.31 -1.14 -18.75
N ASP A 20 -21.23 -1.92 -19.32
CA ASP A 20 -20.93 -3.02 -20.24
C ASP A 20 -20.45 -2.58 -21.63
N LYS A 21 -20.56 -1.28 -21.94
CA LYS A 21 -20.18 -0.68 -23.23
C LYS A 21 -18.87 0.10 -23.14
N LEU A 22 -18.30 0.21 -21.94
CA LEU A 22 -17.04 0.92 -21.74
C LEU A 22 -15.89 0.07 -22.31
N PRO A 23 -14.95 0.69 -23.05
CA PRO A 23 -13.77 -0.01 -23.50
C PRO A 23 -12.85 -0.30 -22.31
N PRO A 24 -12.02 -1.36 -22.37
CA PRO A 24 -11.17 -1.78 -21.26
C PRO A 24 -10.05 -0.79 -20.91
N ASP A 25 -9.80 0.21 -21.74
CA ASP A 25 -8.84 1.29 -21.54
C ASP A 25 -9.50 2.61 -21.09
N ALA A 26 -10.79 2.61 -20.76
CA ALA A 26 -11.45 3.77 -20.15
C ALA A 26 -11.06 3.90 -18.68
N TYR A 27 -10.49 5.05 -18.32
CA TYR A 27 -10.06 5.38 -16.96
C TYR A 27 -11.02 6.32 -16.24
N ALA A 28 -11.66 7.23 -16.97
CA ALA A 28 -12.68 8.11 -16.43
C ALA A 28 -13.87 8.23 -17.38
N ILE A 29 -15.05 8.42 -16.79
CA ILE A 29 -16.29 8.67 -17.51
C ILE A 29 -16.96 9.88 -16.90
N LEU A 30 -17.57 10.71 -17.75
CA LEU A 30 -18.39 11.82 -17.29
C LEU A 30 -19.84 11.52 -17.64
N ILE A 31 -20.71 11.54 -16.64
CA ILE A 31 -22.15 11.31 -16.80
C ILE A 31 -22.84 12.62 -16.46
N SER A 32 -23.55 13.19 -17.43
CA SER A 32 -24.32 14.40 -17.18
C SER A 32 -25.58 14.11 -16.36
N PRO A 33 -26.19 15.15 -15.75
CA PRO A 33 -27.37 14.97 -14.89
C PRO A 33 -28.56 14.26 -15.55
N ASP A 34 -28.66 14.32 -16.88
CA ASP A 34 -29.67 13.64 -17.69
C ASP A 34 -29.37 12.16 -17.98
N GLY A 35 -28.22 11.65 -17.53
CA GLY A 35 -27.75 10.28 -17.72
C GLY A 35 -27.03 10.02 -19.04
N SER A 36 -26.72 11.07 -19.81
CA SER A 36 -25.93 10.97 -21.04
C SER A 36 -24.45 10.77 -20.72
N LEU A 37 -23.78 9.86 -21.45
CA LEU A 37 -22.34 9.67 -21.36
C LEU A 37 -21.62 10.72 -22.21
N TYR A 38 -20.72 11.47 -21.58
CA TYR A 38 -19.76 12.39 -22.19
C TYR A 38 -18.45 11.65 -22.52
N PRO A 39 -17.49 12.26 -23.24
CA PRO A 39 -16.33 11.52 -23.76
C PRO A 39 -15.56 10.79 -22.66
N LEU A 40 -15.28 9.53 -22.95
CA LEU A 40 -14.45 8.65 -22.15
C LEU A 40 -13.02 9.20 -22.12
N SER A 41 -12.40 9.23 -20.95
CA SER A 41 -10.95 9.38 -20.90
C SER A 41 -10.29 8.02 -20.96
N CYS A 42 -9.43 7.82 -21.95
CA CYS A 42 -8.48 6.71 -22.01
C CYS A 42 -7.06 7.16 -21.62
N ASN A 43 -6.94 8.33 -20.97
CA ASN A 43 -5.67 8.82 -20.44
C ASN A 43 -5.35 8.10 -19.12
N PRO A 44 -4.23 7.35 -19.02
CA PRO A 44 -3.85 6.66 -17.78
C PRO A 44 -3.69 7.56 -16.55
N GLU A 45 -3.47 8.87 -16.77
CA GLU A 45 -3.43 9.84 -15.67
C GLU A 45 -4.78 10.02 -14.96
N ASP A 46 -5.88 9.70 -15.64
CA ASP A 46 -7.24 9.82 -15.10
C ASP A 46 -7.71 8.52 -14.39
N ASP A 47 -6.83 7.52 -14.23
CA ASP A 47 -7.11 6.27 -13.51
C ASP A 47 -7.19 6.52 -12.00
N GLU A 48 -8.36 6.38 -11.39
CA GLU A 48 -8.54 6.57 -9.94
C GLU A 48 -8.29 5.29 -9.11
N THR A 49 -7.79 4.20 -9.71
CA THR A 49 -7.50 2.97 -8.95
C THR A 49 -6.38 3.17 -7.92
N THR A 50 -6.58 2.58 -6.74
CA THR A 50 -5.69 2.68 -5.57
C THR A 50 -4.38 1.91 -5.70
N SER A 51 -4.23 1.07 -6.72
CA SER A 51 -3.04 0.24 -6.96
C SER A 51 -2.60 0.34 -8.41
N VAL A 52 -1.50 1.06 -8.66
CA VAL A 52 -1.16 1.54 -10.02
C VAL A 52 0.08 0.87 -10.61
N TYR A 53 0.85 0.10 -9.82
CA TYR A 53 2.07 -0.53 -10.35
C TYR A 53 1.84 -1.98 -10.82
N TYR A 54 1.75 -2.15 -12.13
CA TYR A 54 1.71 -3.45 -12.82
C TYR A 54 3.05 -3.71 -13.52
N PRO A 55 4.06 -4.32 -12.84
CA PRO A 55 5.33 -4.60 -13.48
C PRO A 55 5.16 -5.56 -14.67
N PRO A 56 5.86 -5.33 -15.81
CA PRO A 56 5.90 -6.28 -16.91
C PRO A 56 6.38 -7.65 -16.43
N LEU A 57 5.77 -8.73 -16.92
CA LEU A 57 6.05 -10.11 -16.51
C LEU A 57 7.54 -10.46 -16.62
N GLU A 58 8.23 -9.92 -17.62
CA GLU A 58 9.65 -10.16 -17.89
C GLU A 58 10.56 -9.64 -16.76
N LYS A 59 10.10 -8.66 -15.99
CA LYS A 59 10.84 -8.11 -14.84
C LYS A 59 10.66 -8.92 -13.56
N LEU A 60 9.76 -9.91 -13.57
CA LEU A 60 9.35 -10.65 -12.36
C LEU A 60 10.03 -12.01 -12.22
N GLU A 61 10.71 -12.49 -13.26
CA GLU A 61 11.38 -13.81 -13.29
C GLU A 61 10.53 -14.91 -12.62
N PRO A 62 9.29 -15.16 -13.08
CA PRO A 62 8.39 -16.09 -12.41
C PRO A 62 8.97 -17.51 -12.39
N PRO A 63 8.74 -18.29 -11.32
CA PRO A 63 9.17 -19.68 -11.25
C PRO A 63 8.68 -20.52 -12.43
N GLU A 64 9.49 -21.50 -12.83
CA GLU A 64 9.18 -22.39 -13.94
C GLU A 64 7.88 -23.18 -13.69
N GLY A 65 6.95 -23.14 -14.64
CA GLY A 65 5.65 -23.83 -14.55
C GLY A 65 4.50 -22.98 -13.99
N ILE A 66 4.71 -21.70 -13.64
CA ILE A 66 3.63 -20.77 -13.33
C ILE A 66 2.86 -20.44 -14.62
N GLN A 67 1.54 -20.67 -14.61
CA GLN A 67 0.65 -20.25 -15.69
C GLN A 67 0.21 -18.81 -15.50
N THR A 68 0.17 -18.05 -16.60
CA THR A 68 -0.36 -16.69 -16.63
C THR A 68 -1.74 -16.67 -17.25
N ILE A 69 -2.62 -15.84 -16.71
CA ILE A 69 -3.92 -15.51 -17.28
C ILE A 69 -4.04 -14.00 -17.43
N THR A 70 -4.94 -13.54 -18.29
CA THR A 70 -5.22 -12.12 -18.46
C THR A 70 -6.33 -11.66 -17.52
N ARG A 71 -6.42 -10.36 -17.26
CA ARG A 71 -7.54 -9.79 -16.48
C ARG A 71 -8.89 -10.06 -17.14
N SER A 72 -8.94 -10.10 -18.48
CA SER A 72 -10.15 -10.42 -19.23
C SER A 72 -10.61 -11.87 -19.06
N ASP A 73 -9.76 -12.76 -18.55
CA ASP A 73 -10.14 -14.13 -18.19
C ASP A 73 -10.79 -14.21 -16.80
N LEU A 74 -10.92 -13.07 -16.10
CA LEU A 74 -11.54 -12.95 -14.79
C LEU A 74 -12.92 -12.27 -14.89
N GLU A 75 -13.92 -12.86 -14.25
CA GLU A 75 -15.21 -12.23 -14.00
C GLU A 75 -15.27 -11.80 -12.53
N GLU A 76 -15.39 -10.50 -12.26
CA GLU A 76 -15.58 -9.97 -10.90
C GLU A 76 -16.94 -10.40 -10.35
N ILE A 77 -16.93 -11.06 -9.20
CA ILE A 77 -18.12 -11.52 -8.48
C ILE A 77 -18.45 -10.54 -7.35
N ASP A 78 -17.44 -10.08 -6.61
CA ASP A 78 -17.60 -9.18 -5.47
C ASP A 78 -16.28 -8.50 -5.11
N ARG A 79 -16.33 -7.39 -4.35
CA ARG A 79 -15.16 -6.74 -3.76
C ARG A 79 -15.16 -6.94 -2.25
N ILE A 80 -14.24 -7.77 -1.77
CA ILE A 80 -14.23 -8.23 -0.38
C ILE A 80 -13.35 -7.38 0.55
N SER A 81 -12.41 -6.61 -0.01
CA SER A 81 -11.59 -5.64 0.74
C SER A 81 -10.95 -4.63 -0.22
N SER A 82 -10.32 -3.58 0.31
CA SER A 82 -9.51 -2.64 -0.47
C SER A 82 -8.46 -3.41 -1.29
N ASN A 83 -8.44 -3.22 -2.61
CA ASN A 83 -7.54 -3.91 -3.54
C ASN A 83 -7.63 -5.46 -3.53
N VAL A 84 -8.82 -6.00 -3.21
CA VAL A 84 -9.05 -7.45 -3.18
C VAL A 84 -10.43 -7.78 -3.75
N ASP A 85 -10.45 -8.37 -4.94
CA ASP A 85 -11.66 -8.74 -5.67
C ASP A 85 -11.86 -10.27 -5.66
N LEU A 86 -13.06 -10.74 -5.31
CA LEU A 86 -13.49 -12.11 -5.57
C LEU A 86 -13.86 -12.23 -7.04
N VAL A 87 -13.24 -13.15 -7.75
CA VAL A 87 -13.42 -13.34 -9.19
C VAL A 87 -13.67 -14.81 -9.51
N SER A 88 -14.14 -15.11 -10.72
CA SER A 88 -14.06 -16.47 -11.28
C SER A 88 -13.32 -16.46 -12.59
N TYR A 89 -12.68 -17.58 -12.92
CA TYR A 89 -12.17 -17.77 -14.27
C TYR A 89 -13.34 -17.91 -15.23
N GLN A 90 -13.34 -17.10 -16.28
CA GLN A 90 -14.15 -17.35 -17.47
C GLN A 90 -13.75 -18.71 -18.07
N ALA A 91 -14.48 -19.20 -19.07
CA ALA A 91 -14.22 -20.49 -19.72
C ALA A 91 -12.89 -20.48 -20.51
N HIS A 92 -11.77 -20.37 -19.79
CA HIS A 92 -10.42 -20.45 -20.29
C HIS A 92 -9.95 -21.91 -20.21
N PRO A 93 -9.42 -22.49 -21.29
CA PRO A 93 -9.09 -23.92 -21.38
C PRO A 93 -8.19 -24.41 -20.24
N ASP A 94 -7.26 -23.55 -19.80
CA ASP A 94 -6.23 -23.90 -18.83
C ASP A 94 -6.53 -23.42 -17.40
N ALA A 95 -7.56 -22.60 -17.18
CA ALA A 95 -7.84 -22.02 -15.87
C ALA A 95 -8.85 -22.85 -15.04
N GLY A 96 -9.51 -23.84 -15.65
CA GLY A 96 -10.57 -24.60 -15.00
C GLY A 96 -11.82 -23.73 -14.79
N GLY A 97 -12.43 -23.32 -15.92
CA GLY A 97 -13.54 -22.36 -15.97
C GLY A 97 -14.62 -22.56 -14.90
N GLY A 98 -15.12 -21.45 -14.36
CA GLY A 98 -16.06 -21.42 -13.25
C GLY A 98 -15.43 -21.54 -11.86
N LYS A 99 -14.12 -21.80 -11.76
CA LYS A 99 -13.41 -21.76 -10.48
C LYS A 99 -13.33 -20.33 -9.95
N LYS A 100 -13.81 -20.14 -8.72
CA LYS A 100 -13.68 -18.88 -7.98
C LYS A 100 -12.28 -18.76 -7.38
N VAL A 101 -11.69 -17.57 -7.51
CA VAL A 101 -10.39 -17.19 -6.93
C VAL A 101 -10.47 -15.74 -6.43
N VAL A 102 -9.43 -15.25 -5.79
CA VAL A 102 -9.37 -13.82 -5.44
C VAL A 102 -8.20 -13.19 -6.16
N PHE A 103 -8.51 -12.09 -6.79
CA PHE A 103 -7.54 -11.21 -7.41
C PHE A 103 -7.11 -10.16 -6.38
N LYS A 104 -5.82 -10.14 -6.08
CA LYS A 104 -5.21 -9.10 -5.25
C LYS A 104 -4.32 -8.24 -6.12
N TYR A 105 -4.52 -6.93 -6.04
CA TYR A 105 -3.62 -6.00 -6.70
C TYR A 105 -2.28 -6.05 -5.95
N TYR A 106 -1.18 -6.26 -6.69
CA TYR A 106 0.09 -6.70 -6.13
C TYR A 106 1.12 -5.56 -6.06
N PHE A 107 1.84 -5.45 -4.93
CA PHE A 107 3.06 -4.63 -4.78
C PHE A 107 4.30 -5.53 -4.63
N LEU A 108 5.15 -5.64 -5.68
CA LEU A 108 6.41 -6.38 -5.61
C LEU A 108 7.54 -5.45 -5.15
N HIS A 109 7.98 -5.62 -3.90
CA HIS A 109 9.19 -4.98 -3.40
C HIS A 109 9.92 -5.93 -2.41
N PRO A 110 11.26 -6.05 -2.47
CA PRO A 110 12.03 -6.97 -1.62
C PRO A 110 11.90 -6.70 -0.11
N ASN A 111 11.44 -5.51 0.26
CA ASN A 111 11.19 -5.08 1.64
C ASN A 111 9.69 -4.96 1.98
N ILE A 112 8.82 -5.69 1.27
CA ILE A 112 7.38 -5.82 1.62
C ILE A 112 7.10 -7.29 1.93
N VAL A 113 6.30 -7.58 2.97
CA VAL A 113 5.94 -8.97 3.30
C VAL A 113 5.15 -9.61 2.15
N PRO A 114 5.58 -10.76 1.62
CA PRO A 114 4.90 -11.39 0.49
C PRO A 114 3.50 -11.89 0.87
N PHE A 115 2.56 -11.69 -0.06
CA PHE A 115 1.28 -12.36 -0.05
C PHE A 115 1.45 -13.87 -0.33
N ASP A 116 0.70 -14.73 0.36
CA ASP A 116 0.75 -16.19 0.16
C ASP A 116 -0.53 -16.71 -0.50
N ARG A 117 -1.64 -16.83 0.24
CA ARG A 117 -2.86 -17.52 -0.24
C ARG A 117 -4.15 -16.89 0.25
N LEU A 118 -5.25 -17.39 -0.30
CA LEU A 118 -6.61 -17.09 0.14
C LEU A 118 -7.12 -18.25 0.97
N VAL A 119 -7.93 -17.94 1.96
CA VAL A 119 -8.57 -18.93 2.82
C VAL A 119 -10.03 -18.99 2.44
N LEU A 120 -10.49 -20.19 2.10
CA LEU A 120 -11.90 -20.46 1.75
C LEU A 120 -12.56 -21.24 2.88
N ASP A 121 -13.85 -21.02 3.14
CA ASP A 121 -14.64 -21.83 4.06
C ASP A 121 -14.98 -23.20 3.49
N GLU A 122 -15.11 -24.20 4.36
CA GLU A 122 -15.32 -25.60 3.98
C GLU A 122 -16.77 -25.91 3.56
N LEU A 123 -17.72 -25.04 3.88
CA LEU A 123 -19.16 -25.29 3.66
C LEU A 123 -19.60 -24.87 2.25
N ASN A 124 -19.14 -23.72 1.78
CA ASN A 124 -19.58 -23.10 0.53
C ASN A 124 -18.41 -22.65 -0.37
N GLY A 125 -17.17 -22.74 0.10
CA GLY A 125 -15.99 -22.27 -0.64
C GLY A 125 -15.94 -20.75 -0.80
N HIS A 126 -16.60 -19.99 0.08
CA HIS A 126 -16.47 -18.54 0.11
C HIS A 126 -15.15 -18.15 0.73
N VAL A 127 -14.63 -17.01 0.28
CA VAL A 127 -13.40 -16.45 0.85
C VAL A 127 -13.70 -15.93 2.24
N VAL A 128 -12.96 -16.42 3.22
CA VAL A 128 -13.02 -15.94 4.61
C VAL A 128 -11.80 -15.13 5.00
N GLY A 129 -10.77 -15.13 4.16
CA GLY A 129 -9.60 -14.32 4.40
C GLY A 129 -8.44 -14.68 3.50
N SER A 130 -7.24 -14.37 3.97
CA SER A 130 -6.02 -14.54 3.22
C SER A 130 -4.81 -14.65 4.13
N THR A 131 -3.77 -15.34 3.69
CA THR A 131 -2.50 -15.52 4.39
C THR A 131 -1.41 -14.66 3.75
N SER A 132 -0.47 -14.23 4.58
CA SER A 132 0.83 -13.70 4.17
C SER A 132 1.92 -14.60 4.72
N VAL A 133 3.13 -14.53 4.15
CA VAL A 133 4.27 -15.28 4.67
C VAL A 133 4.53 -14.86 6.12
N TYR A 134 4.58 -15.84 7.02
CA TYR A 134 4.91 -15.58 8.42
C TYR A 134 6.40 -15.26 8.58
N ILE A 135 6.69 -14.07 9.12
CA ILE A 135 8.05 -13.64 9.43
C ILE A 135 8.29 -13.79 10.95
N PRO A 136 9.18 -14.71 11.37
CA PRO A 136 9.42 -14.92 12.79
C PRO A 136 10.21 -13.75 13.42
N GLY A 137 10.06 -13.58 14.74
CA GLY A 137 10.83 -12.59 15.50
C GLY A 137 10.07 -11.33 15.90
N SER A 138 8.75 -11.29 15.68
CA SER A 138 7.83 -10.20 16.04
C SER A 138 8.17 -8.85 15.39
N THR A 139 7.25 -7.90 15.49
CA THR A 139 7.41 -6.55 14.94
C THR A 139 8.44 -5.75 15.73
N ILE A 140 8.91 -4.64 15.17
CA ILE A 140 9.79 -3.71 15.87
C ILE A 140 9.15 -3.17 17.16
N GLU A 141 7.82 -2.98 17.18
CA GLU A 141 7.13 -2.51 18.40
C GLU A 141 7.25 -3.49 19.58
N TYR A 142 7.13 -4.79 19.31
CA TYR A 142 7.07 -5.81 20.35
C TYR A 142 8.43 -6.43 20.69
N ASN A 143 9.35 -6.52 19.72
CA ASN A 143 10.70 -7.04 19.98
C ASN A 143 11.68 -5.93 20.35
N ARG A 144 11.55 -5.42 21.58
CA ARG A 144 12.35 -4.28 22.07
C ARG A 144 13.82 -4.59 22.36
N SER A 145 14.20 -5.86 22.49
CA SER A 145 15.60 -6.25 22.69
C SER A 145 16.42 -6.23 21.40
N ARG A 146 15.76 -6.08 20.24
CA ARG A 146 16.42 -6.06 18.93
C ARG A 146 17.22 -4.76 18.76
N VAL A 147 18.41 -4.88 18.19
CA VAL A 147 19.19 -3.72 17.75
C VAL A 147 18.49 -3.09 16.55
N PHE A 148 18.09 -1.83 16.62
CA PHE A 148 17.57 -1.11 15.45
C PHE A 148 18.74 -0.63 14.61
N LYS A 149 18.96 -1.23 13.43
CA LYS A 149 20.13 -0.97 12.59
C LYS A 149 19.98 0.27 11.73
N LEU A 150 21.06 1.01 11.51
CA LEU A 150 21.06 2.16 10.60
C LEU A 150 20.73 1.75 9.15
N GLU A 151 21.12 0.54 8.73
CA GLU A 151 20.76 0.01 7.41
C GLU A 151 19.25 -0.22 7.27
N TRP A 152 18.55 -0.59 8.35
CA TRP A 152 17.09 -0.75 8.31
C TRP A 152 16.39 0.59 8.10
N LEU A 153 16.89 1.68 8.70
CA LEU A 153 16.39 3.02 8.38
C LEU A 153 16.59 3.35 6.90
N LYS A 154 17.79 3.08 6.34
CA LYS A 154 18.07 3.32 4.92
C LYS A 154 17.17 2.49 4.00
N GLN A 155 16.99 1.21 4.30
CA GLN A 155 16.07 0.35 3.55
C GLN A 155 14.64 0.90 3.61
N LEU A 156 14.16 1.28 4.79
CA LEU A 156 12.83 1.87 4.93
C LEU A 156 12.66 3.15 4.13
N THR A 157 13.66 4.05 4.14
CA THR A 157 13.62 5.27 3.30
C THR A 157 13.55 4.93 1.80
N ARG A 158 14.26 3.89 1.34
CA ARG A 158 14.20 3.43 -0.05
C ARG A 158 12.83 2.85 -0.41
N VAL A 159 12.23 2.07 0.50
CA VAL A 159 10.86 1.54 0.30
C VAL A 159 9.86 2.67 0.16
N VAL A 160 9.92 3.64 1.07
CA VAL A 160 9.01 4.80 1.04
C VAL A 160 9.23 5.62 -0.23
N ASP A 161 10.46 5.79 -0.69
CA ASP A 161 10.75 6.45 -1.97
C ASP A 161 10.19 5.67 -3.17
N ASP A 162 10.40 4.36 -3.21
CA ASP A 162 9.88 3.51 -4.28
C ASP A 162 8.34 3.57 -4.30
N LEU A 163 7.69 3.49 -3.14
CA LEU A 163 6.23 3.65 -3.04
C LEU A 163 5.78 5.04 -3.50
N ASN A 164 6.28 6.11 -2.88
CA ASN A 164 5.77 7.46 -3.12
C ASN A 164 6.17 8.01 -4.50
N LEU A 165 7.45 7.88 -4.88
CA LEU A 165 8.00 8.58 -6.04
C LEU A 165 7.92 7.76 -7.33
N LYS A 166 8.06 6.44 -7.23
CA LYS A 166 8.06 5.56 -8.41
C LYS A 166 6.69 4.93 -8.65
N HIS A 167 5.96 4.61 -7.58
CA HIS A 167 4.64 3.97 -7.69
C HIS A 167 3.48 4.94 -7.47
N GLY A 168 3.72 6.14 -6.93
CA GLY A 168 2.66 7.11 -6.65
C GLY A 168 1.74 6.64 -5.54
N ILE A 169 2.25 5.83 -4.59
CA ILE A 169 1.46 5.20 -3.53
C ILE A 169 2.00 5.64 -2.19
N MET A 170 1.10 6.04 -1.31
CA MET A 170 1.39 6.32 0.08
C MET A 170 0.85 5.18 0.95
N HIS A 171 1.66 4.64 1.85
CA HIS A 171 1.26 3.59 2.78
C HIS A 171 0.31 4.12 3.86
N GLN A 172 0.53 5.35 4.33
CA GLN A 172 -0.31 6.09 5.29
C GLN A 172 -0.38 5.50 6.72
N ASP A 173 0.40 4.46 7.02
CA ASP A 173 0.49 3.88 8.35
C ASP A 173 1.89 3.31 8.66
N ILE A 174 2.92 4.09 8.32
CA ILE A 174 4.30 3.78 8.70
C ILE A 174 4.43 3.89 10.23
N ALA A 175 4.50 2.73 10.89
CA ALA A 175 4.52 2.58 12.34
C ALA A 175 5.34 1.35 12.77
N PRO A 176 5.91 1.29 14.00
CA PRO A 176 6.76 0.19 14.41
C PRO A 176 6.04 -1.18 14.46
N ARG A 177 4.70 -1.18 14.58
CA ARG A 177 3.86 -2.38 14.49
C ARG A 177 3.76 -2.95 13.07
N ASN A 178 4.01 -2.13 12.06
CA ASN A 178 3.94 -2.49 10.63
C ASN A 178 5.33 -2.75 10.03
N LEU A 179 6.34 -2.94 10.90
CA LEU A 179 7.72 -3.22 10.53
C LEU A 179 8.18 -4.54 11.14
N LEU A 180 8.73 -5.40 10.28
CA LEU A 180 9.34 -6.69 10.62
C LEU A 180 10.79 -6.71 10.15
N VAL A 181 11.55 -7.71 10.57
CA VAL A 181 12.88 -7.98 10.02
C VAL A 181 12.95 -9.45 9.67
N ASP A 182 13.24 -9.72 8.41
CA ASP A 182 13.45 -11.07 7.92
C ASP A 182 14.75 -11.65 8.52
N PRO A 183 14.66 -12.73 9.33
CA PRO A 183 15.85 -13.31 9.95
C PRO A 183 16.80 -13.99 8.95
N SER A 184 16.36 -14.31 7.74
CA SER A 184 17.19 -14.94 6.72
C SER A 184 18.06 -13.95 5.95
N THR A 185 17.52 -12.75 5.68
CA THR A 185 18.19 -11.71 4.90
C THR A 185 18.67 -10.52 5.72
N ASP A 186 18.22 -10.41 6.98
CA ASP A 186 18.45 -9.25 7.86
C ASP A 186 17.88 -7.94 7.31
N ASN A 187 16.89 -8.04 6.42
CA ASN A 187 16.21 -6.90 5.81
C ASN A 187 14.99 -6.47 6.62
N ILE A 188 14.74 -5.15 6.69
CA ILE A 188 13.46 -4.64 7.19
C ILE A 188 12.35 -4.93 6.17
N LEU A 189 11.18 -5.32 6.64
CA LEU A 189 9.99 -5.54 5.84
C LEU A 189 8.86 -4.65 6.33
N VAL A 190 8.14 -4.04 5.40
CA VAL A 190 6.91 -3.28 5.63
C VAL A 190 5.71 -4.16 5.32
N PHE A 191 4.66 -4.07 6.13
CA PHE A 191 3.39 -4.76 5.88
C PHE A 191 2.20 -3.93 6.36
N ASP A 192 0.99 -4.45 6.12
CA ASP A 192 -0.28 -3.82 6.46
C ASP A 192 -0.60 -2.55 5.66
N PHE A 193 -0.84 -2.75 4.37
CA PHE A 193 -1.19 -1.70 3.40
C PHE A 193 -2.69 -1.35 3.43
N SER A 194 -3.41 -1.67 4.50
CA SER A 194 -4.86 -1.49 4.60
C SER A 194 -5.31 -0.03 4.45
N TYR A 195 -4.43 0.93 4.77
CA TYR A 195 -4.63 2.36 4.60
C TYR A 195 -3.94 2.94 3.36
N SER A 196 -3.30 2.11 2.53
CA SER A 196 -2.57 2.62 1.37
C SER A 196 -3.50 3.29 0.35
N GLY A 197 -3.00 4.31 -0.33
CA GLY A 197 -3.76 5.07 -1.32
C GLY A 197 -2.87 5.68 -2.40
N ARG A 198 -3.45 5.96 -3.57
CA ARG A 198 -2.76 6.63 -4.68
C ARG A 198 -2.60 8.11 -4.35
N ILE A 199 -1.38 8.64 -4.41
CA ILE A 199 -1.10 10.05 -4.12
C ILE A 199 -1.92 10.93 -5.07
N GLY A 200 -2.75 11.78 -4.48
CA GLY A 200 -3.67 12.68 -5.19
C GLY A 200 -4.99 12.05 -5.62
N GLY A 201 -5.16 10.73 -5.49
CA GLY A 201 -6.38 10.01 -5.88
C GLY A 201 -7.13 9.40 -4.70
N ILE A 202 -8.01 8.44 -5.00
CA ILE A 202 -8.83 7.74 -4.01
C ILE A 202 -7.98 7.10 -2.89
N GLY A 203 -8.47 7.21 -1.66
CA GLY A 203 -7.86 6.61 -0.47
C GLY A 203 -6.68 7.41 0.10
N HIS A 204 -6.14 8.40 -0.61
CA HIS A 204 -5.05 9.23 -0.10
C HIS A 204 -5.55 10.33 0.86
N ILE A 205 -5.04 10.29 2.08
CA ILE A 205 -5.26 11.27 3.14
C ILE A 205 -3.97 12.08 3.27
N SER A 206 -3.96 13.30 2.74
CA SER A 206 -2.77 14.17 2.68
C SER A 206 -2.07 14.41 4.02
N LYS A 207 -2.78 14.23 5.15
CA LYS A 207 -2.22 14.37 6.51
C LYS A 207 -1.45 13.14 6.99
N ARG A 208 -1.63 11.99 6.35
CA ARG A 208 -0.97 10.70 6.67
C ARG A 208 0.24 10.46 5.76
N ASP A 209 1.12 11.44 5.71
CA ASP A 209 2.34 11.39 4.89
C ASP A 209 3.36 10.36 5.40
N ASP A 210 3.93 9.56 4.50
CA ASP A 210 4.90 8.51 4.85
C ASP A 210 6.26 9.08 5.27
N VAL A 211 6.68 10.23 4.73
CA VAL A 211 7.95 10.88 5.12
C VAL A 211 7.85 11.33 6.58
N LYS A 212 6.74 11.97 6.94
CA LYS A 212 6.34 12.24 8.32
C LYS A 212 6.30 10.95 9.14
N GLY A 213 5.69 9.88 8.64
CA GLY A 213 5.68 8.57 9.30
C GLY A 213 7.08 8.07 9.67
N VAL A 214 8.03 8.13 8.74
CA VAL A 214 9.43 7.72 8.96
C VAL A 214 10.14 8.61 10.00
N ILE A 215 9.89 9.92 10.00
CA ILE A 215 10.43 10.85 11.01
C ILE A 215 9.98 10.44 12.41
N PHE A 216 8.68 10.20 12.56
CA PHE A 216 8.08 9.83 13.84
C PHE A 216 8.58 8.49 14.36
N ILE A 217 8.57 7.42 13.55
CA ILE A 217 9.06 6.11 14.01
C ILE A 217 10.54 6.15 14.40
N THR A 218 11.37 6.92 13.69
CA THR A 218 12.82 6.93 13.95
C THR A 218 13.07 7.56 15.31
N TYR A 219 12.35 8.65 15.61
CA TYR A 219 12.35 9.25 16.93
C TYR A 219 11.83 8.27 17.98
N GLU A 220 10.63 7.71 17.80
CA GLU A 220 9.98 6.80 18.74
C GLU A 220 10.82 5.57 19.07
N ILE A 221 11.46 4.94 18.07
CA ILE A 221 12.30 3.76 18.30
C ILE A 221 13.54 4.13 19.11
N ILE A 222 14.14 5.31 18.86
CA ILE A 222 15.36 5.75 19.54
C ILE A 222 15.08 6.20 20.98
N THR A 223 13.99 6.94 21.20
CA THR A 223 13.70 7.61 22.48
C THR A 223 12.68 6.86 23.34
N LEU A 224 11.93 5.92 22.75
CA LEU A 224 10.70 5.32 23.31
C LEU A 224 9.63 6.36 23.69
N ASP A 225 9.77 7.58 23.21
CA ASP A 225 8.85 8.67 23.48
C ASP A 225 7.78 8.73 22.39
N LYS A 226 6.52 8.54 22.81
CA LYS A 226 5.36 8.48 21.92
C LYS A 226 4.49 9.73 21.97
N HIS A 227 4.85 10.77 22.75
CA HIS A 227 3.96 11.92 22.96
C HIS A 227 3.55 12.61 21.66
N PHE A 228 4.47 12.74 20.70
CA PHE A 228 4.15 13.32 19.39
C PHE A 228 3.14 12.46 18.62
N ARG A 229 3.21 11.13 18.73
CA ARG A 229 2.31 10.21 18.01
C ARG A 229 0.91 10.15 18.62
N GLU A 230 0.79 10.43 19.92
CA GLU A 230 -0.49 10.49 20.62
C GLU A 230 -1.36 11.68 20.17
N VAL A 231 -0.75 12.70 19.56
CA VAL A 231 -1.46 13.78 18.88
C VAL A 231 -2.22 13.21 17.67
N PRO A 232 -3.47 13.63 17.42
CA PRO A 232 -4.22 13.24 16.22
C PRO A 232 -3.41 13.42 14.93
N TYR A 233 -3.51 12.46 14.00
CA TYR A 233 -2.64 12.39 12.83
C TYR A 233 -2.68 13.66 11.95
N ASP A 234 -3.81 14.37 11.95
CA ASP A 234 -4.05 15.62 11.21
C ASP A 234 -3.38 16.86 11.84
N GLN A 235 -3.04 16.77 13.13
CA GLN A 235 -2.41 17.83 13.92
C GLN A 235 -0.92 17.61 14.19
N GLN A 236 -0.42 16.39 13.97
CA GLN A 236 0.99 16.06 14.10
C GLN A 236 1.87 16.88 13.13
N ASP A 237 2.89 17.54 13.68
CA ASP A 237 3.88 18.33 12.94
C ASP A 237 5.29 17.68 13.06
N PRO A 238 5.88 17.17 11.96
CA PRO A 238 7.21 16.57 11.99
C PRO A 238 8.33 17.58 12.32
N THR A 239 8.09 18.89 12.15
CA THR A 239 9.10 19.91 12.42
C THR A 239 9.42 20.01 13.92
N GLU A 240 8.48 19.66 14.80
CA GLU A 240 8.71 19.63 16.25
C GLU A 240 9.80 18.63 16.63
N ILE A 241 9.78 17.43 16.03
CA ILE A 241 10.79 16.38 16.22
C ILE A 241 12.13 16.78 15.60
N GLN A 242 12.09 17.38 14.40
CA GLN A 242 13.29 17.76 13.66
C GLN A 242 14.04 18.93 14.30
N ALA A 243 13.31 19.88 14.90
CA ALA A 243 13.85 21.06 15.57
C ALA A 243 14.53 20.75 16.91
N LEU A 244 14.31 19.56 17.49
CA LEU A 244 14.97 19.15 18.74
C LEU A 244 16.50 19.21 18.58
N ALA A 245 17.17 19.91 19.50
CA ALA A 245 18.64 20.02 19.48
C ALA A 245 19.31 18.64 19.58
N ALA A 246 18.78 17.75 20.42
CA ALA A 246 19.28 16.40 20.62
C ALA A 246 18.12 15.41 20.79
N TRP A 247 18.33 14.18 20.33
CA TRP A 247 17.47 13.04 20.64
C TRP A 247 18.17 12.21 21.72
N HIS A 248 17.54 12.06 22.88
CA HIS A 248 18.08 11.30 23.99
C HIS A 248 17.69 9.84 23.82
N LYS A 249 18.65 8.98 23.48
CA LYS A 249 18.42 7.54 23.34
C LYS A 249 17.92 6.98 24.67
N HIS A 250 16.85 6.20 24.64
CA HIS A 250 16.40 5.49 25.83
C HIS A 250 17.47 4.45 26.28
N PRO A 251 17.68 4.22 27.58
CA PRO A 251 18.63 3.22 28.08
C PRO A 251 18.41 1.82 27.51
N ASP A 252 17.15 1.40 27.40
CA ASP A 252 16.76 0.06 26.94
C ASP A 252 16.81 -0.11 25.40
N VAL A 253 17.12 0.94 24.65
CA VAL A 253 17.20 0.87 23.18
C VAL A 253 18.61 0.53 22.74
N HIS A 254 18.73 -0.45 21.84
CA HIS A 254 20.00 -0.84 21.24
C HIS A 254 20.10 -0.33 19.80
N LEU A 255 21.18 0.40 19.49
CA LEU A 255 21.50 0.93 18.16
C LEU A 255 22.89 0.42 17.76
N ASP A 256 23.12 0.21 16.47
CA ASP A 256 24.43 -0.17 15.93
C ASP A 256 25.32 1.03 15.57
N HIS A 257 24.73 2.24 15.52
CA HIS A 257 25.41 3.50 15.26
C HIS A 257 25.01 4.59 16.27
N HIS A 258 25.71 5.72 16.27
CA HIS A 258 25.33 6.85 17.10
C HIS A 258 24.03 7.50 16.62
N VAL A 259 23.21 8.02 17.53
CA VAL A 259 21.94 8.72 17.22
C VAL A 259 22.13 9.82 16.17
N SER A 260 23.27 10.51 16.19
CA SER A 260 23.63 11.54 15.20
C SER A 260 23.67 11.02 13.77
N GLU A 261 24.02 9.75 13.55
CA GLU A 261 24.09 9.14 12.23
C GLU A 261 22.68 8.85 11.68
N TYR A 262 21.77 8.32 12.52
CA TYR A 262 20.35 8.16 12.14
C TYR A 262 19.73 9.51 11.79
N ARG A 263 19.96 10.53 12.62
CA ARG A 263 19.49 11.89 12.34
C ARG A 263 20.09 12.46 11.06
N SER A 264 21.38 12.19 10.78
CA SER A 264 22.03 12.65 9.55
C SER A 264 21.41 12.02 8.31
N VAL A 265 21.21 10.70 8.30
CA VAL A 265 20.54 9.97 7.21
C VAL A 265 19.12 10.47 7.00
N LEU A 266 18.33 10.56 8.09
CA LEU A 266 16.95 11.03 8.04
C LEU A 266 16.87 12.47 7.50
N ASN A 267 17.66 13.39 8.03
CA ASN A 267 17.64 14.79 7.60
C ASN A 267 18.12 14.95 6.15
N HIS A 268 19.10 14.15 5.70
CA HIS A 268 19.54 14.17 4.32
C HIS A 268 18.44 13.67 3.37
N TRP A 269 17.78 12.58 3.73
CA TRP A 269 16.68 12.02 2.96
C TRP A 269 15.49 12.98 2.85
N VAL A 270 15.03 13.54 3.98
CA VAL A 270 13.88 14.46 4.02
C VAL A 270 14.10 15.71 3.16
N LYS A 271 15.32 16.27 3.13
CA LYS A 271 15.64 17.45 2.31
C LYS A 271 15.42 17.24 0.80
N GLY A 272 15.44 15.99 0.35
CA GLY A 272 15.23 15.64 -1.06
C GLY A 272 13.78 15.30 -1.41
N ARG A 273 12.83 15.49 -0.49
CA ARG A 273 11.42 15.16 -0.69
C ARG A 273 10.56 16.43 -0.77
N PRO A 274 9.50 16.42 -1.60
CA PRO A 274 8.59 17.54 -1.75
C PRO A 274 7.83 17.88 -0.46
#